data_AF-A0A0R2NR56-F1
#
_entry.id   AF-A0A0R2NR56-F1
#
_cell.length_a   1.000
_cell.length_b   1.000
_cell.length_c   1.000
_cell.angle_alpha   90.00
_cell.angle_beta   90.00
_cell.angle_gamma   90.00
#
_symmetry.space_group_name_H-M   'P 1'
#
loop_
_entity.id
_entity.type
_entity.pdbx_description
1 polymer ?
#
loop_
_entity_poly.entity_id
_entity_poly.type
_entity_poly.pdbx_seq_one_letter_code
_entity_poly.pdbx_strand_id
1 'polypeptide(L)'
;MSFTTEESDYLLTLLDTQLFTLLSRVTRWQTHSLSQAQYDRQVAETLTPNLTLMTQIVTKLAPTVSDQTQLGALQVGLTKLTDATTYQLTTTQLNLANERRMNRHRR
;
A
#
# COMPACT_ATOMS: atom_id res chain seq x y z
N MET A 1 6.96 20.43 19.03
CA MET A 1 7.80 19.34 19.56
C MET A 1 8.37 18.59 18.37
N SER A 2 9.69 18.43 18.31
CA SER A 2 10.39 17.62 17.30
C SER A 2 10.71 16.25 17.91
N PHE A 3 10.62 15.19 17.09
CA PHE A 3 11.07 13.86 17.51
C PHE A 3 12.58 13.83 17.67
N THR A 4 13.05 13.07 18.64
CA THR A 4 14.45 12.64 18.74
C THR A 4 14.79 11.68 17.60
N THR A 5 16.08 11.47 17.35
CA THR A 5 16.54 10.51 16.34
C THR A 5 16.05 9.09 16.64
N GLU A 6 16.15 8.65 17.89
CA GLU A 6 15.72 7.32 18.32
C GLU A 6 14.21 7.10 18.14
N GLU A 7 13.39 8.11 18.49
CA GLU A 7 11.95 8.07 18.24
C GLU A 7 11.63 8.01 16.75
N SER A 8 12.34 8.79 15.93
CA SER A 8 12.16 8.79 14.48
C SER A 8 12.52 7.44 13.85
N ASP A 9 13.64 6.83 14.24
CA ASP A 9 14.07 5.54 13.71
C ASP A 9 13.12 4.40 14.14
N TYR A 10 12.61 4.45 15.38
CA TYR A 10 11.59 3.53 15.85
C TYR A 10 10.27 3.67 15.05
N LEU A 11 9.80 4.91 14.85
CA LEU A 11 8.60 5.18 14.05
C LEU A 11 8.78 4.77 12.58
N LEU A 12 9.96 4.95 12.01
CA LEU A 12 10.30 4.51 10.66
C LEU A 12 10.11 2.99 10.51
N THR A 13 10.56 2.21 11.51
CA THR A 13 10.40 0.75 11.53
C THR A 13 8.92 0.34 11.61
N LEU A 14 8.10 1.06 12.37
CA LEU A 14 6.65 0.81 12.40
C LEU A 14 5.99 1.13 11.06
N LEU A 15 6.41 2.22 10.40
CA LEU A 15 5.91 2.60 9.09
C LEU A 15 6.28 1.59 8.01
N ASP A 16 7.47 0.99 8.07
CA ASP A 16 7.86 -0.10 7.17
C ASP A 16 6.94 -1.32 7.31
N THR A 17 6.58 -1.68 8.55
CA THR A 17 5.64 -2.78 8.78
C THR A 17 4.27 -2.49 8.15
N GLN A 18 3.79 -1.26 8.30
CA GLN A 18 2.54 -0.82 7.67
C GLN A 18 2.66 -0.79 6.14
N LEU A 19 3.80 -0.35 5.60
CA LEU A 19 4.09 -0.31 4.18
C LEU A 19 4.00 -1.71 3.56
N PHE A 20 4.66 -2.70 4.17
CA PHE A 20 4.58 -4.10 3.71
C PHE A 20 3.17 -4.67 3.83
N THR A 21 2.44 -4.30 4.87
CA THR A 21 1.03 -4.70 5.03
C THR A 21 0.16 -4.16 3.89
N LEU A 22 0.32 -2.90 3.51
CA LEU A 22 -0.41 -2.30 2.39
C LEU A 22 0.02 -2.88 1.04
N LEU A 23 1.32 -3.08 0.80
CA LEU A 23 1.82 -3.72 -0.42
C LEU A 23 1.24 -5.12 -0.59
N SER A 24 1.21 -5.91 0.48
CA SER A 24 0.60 -7.25 0.48
C SER A 24 -0.91 -7.21 0.16
N ARG A 25 -1.64 -6.23 0.72
CA ARG A 25 -3.07 -6.01 0.40
C ARG A 25 -3.25 -5.65 -1.07
N VAL A 26 -2.45 -4.73 -1.61
CA VAL A 26 -2.49 -4.34 -3.02
C VAL A 26 -2.24 -5.55 -3.92
N THR A 27 -1.19 -6.33 -3.65
CA THR A 27 -0.92 -7.55 -4.41
C THR A 27 -2.10 -8.51 -4.35
N ARG A 28 -2.71 -8.69 -3.17
CA ARG A 28 -3.90 -9.53 -3.02
C ARG A 28 -5.08 -8.98 -3.81
N TRP A 29 -5.30 -7.67 -3.85
CA TRP A 29 -6.36 -7.10 -4.67
C TRP A 29 -6.06 -7.25 -6.16
N GLN A 30 -4.83 -7.06 -6.61
CA GLN A 30 -4.48 -7.24 -8.02
C GLN A 30 -4.60 -8.70 -8.49
N THR A 31 -4.42 -9.66 -7.59
CA THR A 31 -4.45 -11.10 -7.92
C THR A 31 -5.76 -11.79 -7.58
N HIS A 32 -6.53 -11.25 -6.62
CA HIS A 32 -7.73 -11.86 -6.07
C HIS A 32 -8.94 -10.91 -5.98
N SER A 33 -8.81 -9.62 -6.29
CA SER A 33 -9.96 -8.71 -6.30
C SER A 33 -10.97 -9.13 -7.35
N LEU A 34 -12.21 -8.84 -7.00
CA LEU A 34 -13.43 -9.10 -7.73
C LEU A 34 -13.71 -7.85 -8.58
N SER A 35 -13.63 -7.89 -9.92
CA SER A 35 -13.85 -6.73 -10.82
C SER A 35 -13.00 -5.46 -10.57
N GLN A 36 -12.90 -4.59 -11.58
CA GLN A 36 -12.23 -3.29 -11.43
C GLN A 36 -12.90 -2.42 -10.35
N ALA A 37 -14.23 -2.39 -10.32
CA ALA A 37 -14.98 -1.56 -9.38
C ALA A 37 -14.68 -1.87 -7.89
N GLN A 38 -14.41 -3.13 -7.54
CA GLN A 38 -14.07 -3.45 -6.15
C GLN A 38 -12.60 -3.19 -5.85
N TYR A 39 -11.71 -3.28 -6.85
CA TYR A 39 -10.34 -2.78 -6.72
C TYR A 39 -10.35 -1.28 -6.40
N ASP A 40 -11.06 -0.49 -7.21
CA ASP A 40 -11.16 0.96 -7.04
C ASP A 40 -11.74 1.34 -5.68
N ARG A 41 -12.74 0.58 -5.19
CA ARG A 41 -13.30 0.77 -3.84
C ARG A 41 -12.25 0.52 -2.74
N GLN A 42 -11.47 -0.56 -2.84
CA GLN A 42 -10.40 -0.85 -1.87
C GLN A 42 -9.32 0.23 -1.88
N VAL A 43 -8.98 0.74 -3.07
CA VAL A 43 -8.06 1.87 -3.21
C VAL A 43 -8.60 3.09 -2.48
N ALA A 44 -9.84 3.49 -2.75
CA ALA A 44 -10.45 4.68 -2.17
C ALA A 44 -10.65 4.59 -0.65
N GLU A 45 -11.15 3.45 -0.15
CA GLU A 45 -11.51 3.28 1.27
C GLU A 45 -10.31 2.95 2.15
N THR A 46 -9.29 2.26 1.61
CA THR A 46 -8.17 1.75 2.40
C THR A 46 -6.82 2.32 1.97
N LEU A 47 -6.45 2.21 0.69
CA LEU A 47 -5.09 2.55 0.25
C LEU A 47 -4.82 4.05 0.35
N THR A 48 -5.67 4.87 -0.27
CA THR A 48 -5.51 6.32 -0.34
C THR A 48 -5.37 6.98 1.04
N PRO A 49 -6.27 6.76 2.02
CA PRO A 49 -6.13 7.42 3.33
C PRO A 49 -4.87 6.99 4.09
N ASN A 50 -4.49 5.70 4.01
CA ASN A 50 -3.25 5.22 4.64
C ASN A 50 -2.01 5.81 3.96
N LEU A 51 -1.98 5.84 2.63
CA LEU A 51 -0.88 6.41 1.85
C LEU A 51 -0.70 7.89 2.16
N THR A 52 -1.78 8.66 2.25
CA THR A 52 -1.74 10.07 2.63
C THR A 52 -1.12 10.26 4.02
N LEU A 53 -1.60 9.53 5.02
CA LEU A 53 -1.09 9.64 6.39
C LEU A 53 0.38 9.22 6.49
N MET A 54 0.75 8.08 5.89
CA MET A 54 2.13 7.60 5.90
C MET A 54 3.07 8.61 5.24
N THR A 55 2.71 9.16 4.08
CA THR A 55 3.52 10.17 3.37
C THR A 55 3.73 11.41 4.23
N GLN A 56 2.68 11.89 4.91
CA GLN A 56 2.78 13.03 5.83
C GLN A 56 3.68 12.75 7.03
N ILE A 57 3.60 11.56 7.63
CA ILE A 57 4.44 11.19 8.77
C ILE A 57 5.90 11.08 8.32
N VAL A 58 6.18 10.40 7.22
CA VAL A 58 7.55 10.23 6.68
C VAL A 58 8.18 11.58 6.38
N THR A 59 7.42 12.52 5.83
CA THR A 59 7.90 13.89 5.58
C THR A 59 8.31 14.60 6.88
N LYS A 60 7.59 14.37 7.98
CA LYS A 60 7.92 14.94 9.29
C LYS A 60 9.12 14.27 9.97
N LEU A 61 9.35 12.98 9.70
CA LEU A 61 10.46 12.21 10.27
C LEU A 61 11.77 12.37 9.49
N ALA A 62 11.69 12.61 8.18
CA ALA A 62 12.85 12.77 7.30
C ALA A 62 14.01 13.63 7.83
N PRO A 63 13.79 14.80 8.49
CA PRO A 63 14.91 15.61 8.99
C PRO A 63 15.62 15.04 10.22
N THR A 64 15.06 14.06 10.93
CA THR A 64 15.61 13.55 12.20
C THR A 64 15.94 12.06 12.18
N VAL A 65 15.58 11.33 11.12
CA VAL A 65 15.95 9.92 10.91
C VAL A 65 17.45 9.78 10.67
N SER A 66 18.10 8.84 11.36
CA SER A 66 19.51 8.54 11.14
C SER A 66 19.72 7.53 10.01
N ASP A 67 18.83 6.55 9.88
CA ASP A 67 18.90 5.54 8.82
C ASP A 67 18.30 6.03 7.50
N GLN A 68 19.15 6.72 6.72
CA GLN A 68 18.79 7.23 5.40
C GLN A 68 18.55 6.11 4.37
N THR A 69 19.09 4.91 4.59
CA THR A 69 18.86 3.77 3.68
C THR A 69 17.43 3.25 3.87
N GLN A 70 17.02 3.08 5.11
CA GLN A 70 15.65 2.67 5.45
C GLN A 70 14.63 3.73 5.01
N LEU A 71 14.94 5.02 5.20
CA LEU A 71 14.09 6.10 4.71
C LEU A 71 13.92 6.06 3.18
N GLY A 72 15.00 5.82 2.44
CA GLY A 72 14.97 5.68 0.98
C GLY A 72 14.14 4.47 0.53
N ALA A 73 14.29 3.33 1.19
CA ALA A 73 13.50 2.12 0.90
C ALA A 73 12.00 2.36 1.12
N LEU A 74 11.66 3.04 2.22
CA LEU A 74 10.28 3.41 2.54
C LEU A 74 9.69 4.33 1.46
N GLN A 75 10.43 5.36 1.03
CA GLN A 75 10.02 6.26 -0.05
C GLN A 75 9.73 5.52 -1.36
N VAL A 76 10.61 4.57 -1.75
CA VAL A 76 10.37 3.72 -2.93
C VAL A 76 9.09 2.90 -2.78
N GLY A 77 8.81 2.36 -1.60
CA GLY A 77 7.57 1.66 -1.32
C GLY A 77 6.34 2.55 -1.43
N LEU A 78 6.40 3.79 -0.94
CA LEU A 78 5.32 4.77 -1.08
C LEU A 78 5.06 5.11 -2.55
N THR A 79 6.10 5.22 -3.39
CA THR A 79 5.93 5.38 -4.84
C THR A 79 5.18 4.20 -5.43
N LYS A 80 5.55 2.96 -5.09
CA LYS A 80 4.83 1.76 -5.57
C LYS A 80 3.36 1.73 -5.14
N LEU A 81 3.07 2.13 -3.91
CA LEU A 81 1.69 2.26 -3.43
C LEU A 81 0.93 3.38 -4.13
N THR A 82 1.61 4.48 -4.48
CA THR A 82 1.03 5.58 -5.26
C THR A 82 0.63 5.09 -6.65
N ASP A 83 1.52 4.39 -7.35
CA ASP A 83 1.23 3.82 -8.67
C ASP A 83 0.07 2.82 -8.61
N ALA A 84 -0.05 2.07 -7.50
CA ALA A 84 -1.16 1.15 -7.31
C ALA A 84 -2.52 1.86 -7.23
N THR A 85 -2.59 3.14 -6.86
CA THR A 85 -3.87 3.87 -6.78
C THR A 85 -4.55 4.07 -8.13
N THR A 86 -3.78 4.07 -9.22
CA THR A 86 -4.30 4.27 -10.59
C THR A 86 -4.26 3.00 -11.43
N TYR A 87 -3.84 1.88 -10.83
CA TYR A 87 -3.66 0.61 -11.52
C TYR A 87 -4.98 0.06 -12.08
N GLN A 88 -4.92 -0.38 -13.34
CA GLN A 88 -6.02 -1.08 -14.01
C GLN A 88 -5.71 -2.58 -14.07
N LEU A 89 -6.66 -3.41 -13.64
CA LEU A 89 -6.55 -4.86 -13.75
C LEU A 89 -6.47 -5.24 -15.22
N THR A 90 -5.51 -6.11 -15.55
CA THR A 90 -5.39 -6.69 -16.89
C THR A 90 -6.59 -7.59 -17.21
N THR A 91 -6.85 -7.80 -18.50
CA THR A 91 -7.91 -8.70 -18.96
C THR A 91 -7.78 -10.11 -18.36
N THR A 92 -6.55 -10.62 -18.22
CA THR A 92 -6.28 -11.92 -17.60
C THR A 92 -6.71 -11.96 -16.13
N GLN A 93 -6.40 -10.92 -15.35
CA GLN A 93 -6.81 -10.83 -13.95
C GLN A 93 -8.33 -10.75 -13.81
N LEU A 94 -9.00 -9.99 -14.69
CA LEU A 94 -10.45 -9.88 -14.71
C LEU A 94 -11.12 -11.22 -15.06
N ASN A 95 -10.59 -11.95 -16.05
CA ASN A 95 -11.11 -13.26 -16.44
C ASN A 95 -10.98 -14.27 -15.29
N LEU A 96 -9.82 -14.35 -14.63
CA LEU A 96 -9.61 -15.20 -13.46
C LEU A 96 -10.56 -14.85 -12.30
N ALA A 97 -10.82 -13.55 -12.07
CA ALA A 97 -11.77 -13.12 -11.06
C ALA A 97 -13.21 -13.57 -11.39
N ASN A 98 -13.61 -13.47 -12.66
CA ASN A 98 -14.92 -13.90 -13.14
C ASN A 98 -15.11 -15.42 -13.02
N GLU A 99 -14.12 -16.21 -13.45
CA GLU A 99 -14.14 -17.68 -13.31
C GLU A 99 -14.32 -18.11 -11.85
N ARG A 100 -13.56 -17.51 -10.92
CA ARG A 100 -13.71 -17.79 -9.48
C ARG A 100 -15.11 -17.43 -8.96
N ARG A 101 -15.72 -16.37 -9.48
CA ARG A 101 -17.10 -15.98 -9.12
C ARG A 101 -18.10 -17.03 -9.62
N MET A 102 -17.99 -17.47 -10.87
CA MET A 102 -18.86 -18.51 -11.43
C MET A 102 -18.73 -19.84 -10.67
N ASN A 103 -17.50 -20.25 -10.35
CA ASN A 103 -17.25 -21.50 -9.62
C ASN A 103 -17.81 -21.51 -8.19
N ARG A 104 -17.92 -20.34 -7.54
CA ARG A 104 -18.55 -20.20 -6.23
C ARG A 104 -20.08 -20.31 -6.27
N HIS A 105 -20.73 -19.93 -7.37
CA HIS A 105 -22.18 -20.03 -7.52
C HIS A 105 -22.66 -21.40 -7.99
N ARG A 106 -21.74 -22.25 -8.48
CA ARG A 106 -22.03 -23.62 -8.96
C ARG A 106 -21.79 -24.71 -7.92
N ARG A 107 -21.39 -24.36 -6.70
CA ARG A 107 -21.26 -25.25 -5.54
C ARG A 107 -22.41 -24.99 -4.59
#